data_AF-A0A845DDZ1-F1
#
_entry.id   AF-A0A845DDZ1-F1
#
_cell.length_a   1.000
_cell.length_b   1.000
_cell.length_c   1.000
_cell.angle_alpha   90.00
_cell.angle_beta   90.00
_cell.angle_gamma   90.00
#
_symmetry.space_group_name_H-M   'P 1'
#
loop_
_entity.id
_entity.type
_entity.pdbx_description
1 polymer ?
#
loop_
_entity_poly.entity_id
_entity_poly.type
_entity_poly.pdbx_seq_one_letter_code
_entity_poly.pdbx_strand_id
1 'polypeptide(L)'
;QVVIHHLPTRFGHAFLQTARGNRLLPNPFDSSPRKYADWIKKDYAEFQAETEVLLCIENLPAQKAFGRRVNPAHWNAHSRATLDDITRFPNITLDTTHLGTWGLDPLEAYERWGQRVKHVHLSNYNGDEHQRPENGILRLDTLLSRMAADGYAYSISLELHPGALEAGASDSRIVELLRGSLYYCRRAVA
;
A
#
# COMPACT_ATOMS: atom_id res chain seq x y z
N GLN A 1 14.72 2.35 10.55
CA GLN A 1 13.90 1.11 10.41
C GLN A 1 12.44 1.55 10.33
N VAL A 2 11.59 0.77 9.67
CA VAL A 2 10.16 1.12 9.46
C VAL A 2 9.30 -0.05 9.93
N VAL A 3 8.20 0.24 10.61
CA VAL A 3 7.09 -0.70 10.85
C VAL A 3 5.86 -0.17 10.17
N ILE A 4 5.21 -1.03 9.40
CA ILE A 4 4.06 -0.67 8.57
C ILE A 4 2.78 -1.13 9.25
N HIS A 5 1.81 -0.23 9.30
CA HIS A 5 0.51 -0.44 9.91
C HIS A 5 -0.57 -0.23 8.86
N HIS A 6 -1.41 -1.24 8.67
CA HIS A 6 -2.63 -1.07 7.89
C HIS A 6 -3.60 -0.15 8.63
N LEU A 7 -4.39 0.60 7.86
CA LEU A 7 -5.51 1.35 8.38
C LEU A 7 -6.56 0.42 9.00
N PRO A 8 -7.22 0.85 10.10
CA PRO A 8 -8.26 0.05 10.73
C PRO A 8 -9.48 -0.06 9.82
N THR A 9 -10.05 -1.26 9.74
CA THR A 9 -11.34 -1.45 9.07
C THR A 9 -12.48 -0.83 9.88
N ARG A 10 -13.58 -0.49 9.21
CA ARG A 10 -14.81 0.04 9.84
C ARG A 10 -15.62 -1.03 10.56
N PHE A 11 -15.44 -2.29 10.16
CA PHE A 11 -16.16 -3.44 10.68
C PHE A 11 -15.19 -4.60 10.89
N GLY A 12 -15.46 -5.39 11.93
CA GLY A 12 -14.81 -6.69 12.10
C GLY A 12 -15.37 -7.71 11.13
N HIS A 13 -14.70 -8.87 11.06
CA HIS A 13 -15.14 -9.97 10.22
C HIS A 13 -15.16 -11.27 11.02
N ALA A 14 -16.09 -12.15 10.69
CA ALA A 14 -16.13 -13.52 11.17
C ALA A 14 -15.87 -14.46 9.99
N PHE A 15 -15.07 -15.48 10.23
CA PHE A 15 -14.85 -16.55 9.29
C PHE A 15 -15.85 -17.68 9.57
N LEU A 16 -16.72 -17.95 8.61
CA LEU A 16 -17.66 -19.07 8.67
C LEU A 16 -17.18 -20.17 7.74
N GLN A 17 -16.69 -21.26 8.32
CA GLN A 17 -16.39 -22.48 7.60
C GLN A 17 -17.62 -23.37 7.54
N THR A 18 -18.00 -23.80 6.33
CA THR A 18 -19.12 -24.70 6.10
C THR A 18 -18.69 -25.85 5.20
N ALA A 19 -19.49 -26.92 5.13
CA ALA A 19 -19.25 -28.00 4.16
C ALA A 19 -19.27 -27.53 2.69
N ARG A 20 -19.84 -26.34 2.41
CA ARG A 20 -19.90 -25.71 1.09
C ARG A 20 -18.75 -24.71 0.85
N GLY A 21 -17.79 -24.66 1.76
CA GLY A 21 -16.64 -23.77 1.69
C GLY A 21 -16.66 -22.67 2.74
N ASN A 22 -15.73 -21.74 2.57
CA ASN A 22 -15.42 -20.69 3.53
C ASN A 22 -16.09 -19.37 3.12
N ARG A 23 -16.63 -18.65 4.10
CA ARG A 23 -17.22 -17.32 3.91
C ARG A 23 -16.69 -16.35 4.95
N LEU A 24 -16.20 -15.20 4.48
CA LEU A 24 -15.90 -14.06 5.34
C LEU A 24 -17.14 -13.17 5.41
N LEU A 25 -17.66 -12.92 6.62
CA LEU A 25 -18.87 -12.14 6.84
C LEU A 25 -18.56 -10.96 7.76
N PRO A 26 -19.15 -9.77 7.54
CA PRO A 26 -19.05 -8.68 8.49
C PRO A 26 -19.56 -9.11 9.87
N ASN A 27 -18.78 -8.85 10.91
CA ASN A 27 -19.11 -9.13 12.30
C ASN A 27 -19.24 -7.82 13.08
N PRO A 28 -20.47 -7.33 13.34
CA PRO A 28 -20.66 -6.09 14.07
C PRO A 28 -20.30 -6.20 15.56
N PHE A 29 -20.17 -7.42 16.10
CA PHE A 29 -19.80 -7.68 17.50
C PHE A 29 -18.28 -7.72 17.70
N ASP A 30 -17.51 -7.86 16.63
CA ASP A 30 -16.06 -7.72 16.71
C ASP A 30 -15.68 -6.25 16.80
N SER A 31 -15.31 -5.85 18.02
CA SER A 31 -14.90 -4.49 18.35
C SER A 31 -13.43 -4.20 18.07
N SER A 32 -12.65 -5.19 17.62
CA SER A 32 -11.19 -5.06 17.46
C SER A 32 -10.80 -3.93 16.49
N PRO A 33 -11.46 -3.74 15.34
CA PRO A 33 -11.12 -2.63 14.43
C PRO A 33 -11.44 -1.26 15.04
N ARG A 34 -12.51 -1.18 15.84
CA ARG A 34 -12.86 0.05 16.58
C ARG A 34 -11.81 0.37 17.64
N LYS A 35 -11.42 -0.63 18.44
CA LYS A 35 -10.35 -0.49 19.44
C LYS A 35 -9.04 -0.06 18.80
N TYR A 36 -8.69 -0.64 17.65
CA TYR A 36 -7.49 -0.26 16.91
C TYR A 36 -7.58 1.17 16.36
N ALA A 37 -8.74 1.56 15.81
CA ALA A 37 -8.97 2.94 15.37
C ALA A 37 -8.90 3.96 16.52
N ASP A 38 -9.36 3.58 17.72
CA ASP A 38 -9.28 4.42 18.92
C ASP A 38 -7.85 4.54 19.43
N TRP A 39 -7.08 3.45 19.45
CA TRP A 39 -5.65 3.46 19.76
C TRP A 39 -4.87 4.34 18.76
N ILE A 40 -5.15 4.22 17.46
CA ILE A 40 -4.52 5.08 16.44
C ILE A 40 -4.77 6.57 16.72
N LYS A 41 -5.96 6.93 17.19
CA LYS A 41 -6.30 8.33 17.48
C LYS A 41 -5.65 8.86 18.75
N LYS A 42 -5.52 8.02 19.77
CA LYS A 42 -5.15 8.45 21.13
C LYS A 42 -3.68 8.26 21.43
N ASP A 43 -3.13 7.11 21.03
CA ASP A 43 -1.89 6.58 21.58
C ASP A 43 -0.77 6.46 20.53
N TYR A 44 -1.11 6.43 19.22
CA TYR A 44 -0.11 6.23 18.15
C TYR A 44 0.99 7.29 18.10
N ALA A 45 0.63 8.56 18.31
CA ALA A 45 1.60 9.65 18.26
C ALA A 45 2.57 9.61 19.46
N GLU A 46 2.07 9.25 20.64
CA GLU A 46 2.89 9.04 21.84
C GLU A 46 3.82 7.85 21.63
N PHE A 47 3.29 6.72 21.15
CA PHE A 47 4.09 5.51 20.89
C PHE A 47 5.18 5.76 19.83
N GLN A 48 4.91 6.54 18.78
CA GLN A 48 5.95 6.96 17.82
C GLN A 48 7.05 7.79 18.49
N ALA A 49 6.72 8.64 19.47
CA ALA A 49 7.73 9.47 20.14
C ALA A 49 8.68 8.66 21.05
N GLU A 50 8.27 7.45 21.46
CA GLU A 50 9.06 6.55 22.29
C GLU A 50 10.10 5.72 21.50
N THR A 51 10.10 5.80 20.17
CA THR A 51 10.97 4.98 19.32
C THR A 51 11.51 5.72 18.11
N GLU A 52 12.77 5.42 17.74
CA GLU A 52 13.38 5.89 16.50
C GLU A 52 12.89 5.08 15.27
N VAL A 53 12.16 3.98 15.49
CA VAL A 53 11.55 3.21 14.40
C VAL A 53 10.37 4.00 13.84
N LEU A 54 10.37 4.26 12.53
CA LEU A 54 9.27 4.98 11.89
C LEU A 54 8.06 4.07 11.78
N LEU A 55 7.02 4.36 12.55
CA LEU A 55 5.70 3.77 12.40
C LEU A 55 5.03 4.48 11.22
N CYS A 56 4.68 3.73 10.18
CA CYS A 56 4.10 4.28 8.95
C CYS A 56 2.72 3.68 8.69
N ILE A 57 1.75 4.54 8.35
CA ILE A 57 0.41 4.11 7.95
C ILE A 57 0.35 3.90 6.43
N GLU A 58 -0.13 2.74 6.01
CA GLU A 58 -0.22 2.39 4.59
C GLU A 58 -1.60 2.71 3.99
N ASN A 59 -1.61 3.24 2.76
CA ASN A 59 -2.84 3.34 1.97
C ASN A 59 -3.27 1.96 1.47
N LEU A 60 -4.56 1.63 1.58
CA LEU A 60 -5.08 0.28 1.35
C LEU A 60 -5.81 0.13 -0.01
N PRO A 61 -5.86 -1.08 -0.57
CA PRO A 61 -6.44 -1.32 -1.89
C PRO A 61 -7.97 -1.32 -1.87
N ALA A 62 -8.55 -1.31 -3.07
CA ALA A 62 -9.95 -1.52 -3.30
C ALA A 62 -10.33 -2.98 -3.10
N GLN A 63 -11.28 -3.23 -2.21
CA GLN A 63 -11.92 -4.54 -2.15
C GLN A 63 -13.06 -4.60 -3.17
N LYS A 64 -13.34 -5.79 -3.69
CA LYS A 64 -14.48 -6.03 -4.60
C LYS A 64 -15.62 -6.68 -3.83
N ALA A 65 -16.77 -6.02 -3.79
CA ALA A 65 -18.02 -6.57 -3.25
C ALA A 65 -19.17 -6.32 -4.22
N PHE A 66 -19.87 -7.38 -4.62
CA PHE A 66 -20.99 -7.32 -5.58
C PHE A 66 -20.64 -6.56 -6.88
N GLY A 67 -19.44 -6.79 -7.42
CA GLY A 67 -18.95 -6.14 -8.64
C GLY A 67 -18.58 -4.66 -8.48
N ARG A 68 -18.62 -4.10 -7.26
CA ARG A 68 -18.26 -2.72 -6.97
C ARG A 68 -16.99 -2.65 -6.13
N ARG A 69 -16.22 -1.56 -6.31
CA ARG A 69 -15.10 -1.23 -5.41
C ARG A 69 -15.66 -0.70 -4.10
N VAL A 70 -15.15 -1.23 -2.98
CA VAL A 70 -15.56 -0.83 -1.63
C VAL A 70 -14.33 -0.54 -0.78
N ASN A 71 -14.42 0.52 0.02
CA ASN A 71 -13.37 0.92 0.95
C ASN A 71 -13.79 0.50 2.36
N PRO A 72 -13.24 -0.57 2.93
CA PRO A 72 -13.58 -0.99 4.28
C PRO A 72 -12.88 -0.14 5.36
N ALA A 73 -11.87 0.66 5.01
CA ALA A 73 -10.94 1.25 5.98
C ALA A 73 -11.24 2.71 6.32
N HIS A 74 -10.94 3.09 7.56
CA HIS A 74 -10.96 4.48 8.00
C HIS A 74 -9.82 5.26 7.33
N TRP A 75 -10.08 6.52 6.96
CA TRP A 75 -9.08 7.48 6.44
C TRP A 75 -8.29 7.05 5.20
N ASN A 76 -8.74 6.01 4.52
CA ASN A 76 -8.05 5.51 3.34
C ASN A 76 -8.28 6.40 2.12
N ALA A 77 -7.20 6.65 1.37
CA ALA A 77 -7.26 7.31 0.08
C ALA A 77 -7.87 6.37 -0.96
N HIS A 78 -9.11 6.65 -1.37
CA HIS A 78 -9.88 5.78 -2.28
C HIS A 78 -10.56 6.54 -3.42
N SER A 79 -10.37 7.86 -3.46
CA SER A 79 -10.80 8.74 -4.54
C SER A 79 -9.93 10.01 -4.50
N ARG A 80 -9.93 10.80 -5.58
CA ARG A 80 -9.19 12.07 -5.61
C ARG A 80 -9.64 13.05 -4.50
N ALA A 81 -10.91 12.98 -4.08
CA ALA A 81 -11.46 13.81 -3.01
C ALA A 81 -11.02 13.38 -1.60
N THR A 82 -10.56 12.13 -1.45
CA THR A 82 -10.15 11.54 -0.17
C THR A 82 -8.65 11.26 -0.10
N LEU A 83 -7.87 11.71 -1.10
CA LEU A 83 -6.41 11.58 -1.10
C LEU A 83 -5.78 12.18 0.16
N ASP A 84 -6.30 13.30 0.64
CA ASP A 84 -5.72 14.02 1.77
C ASP A 84 -6.15 13.44 3.13
N ASP A 85 -7.12 12.51 3.18
CA ASP A 85 -7.61 11.93 4.45
C ASP A 85 -6.49 11.22 5.23
N ILE A 86 -5.58 10.52 4.54
CA ILE A 86 -4.47 9.80 5.15
C ILE A 86 -3.37 10.74 5.69
N THR A 87 -3.31 12.00 5.21
CA THR A 87 -2.26 12.98 5.59
C THR A 87 -2.34 13.44 7.04
N ARG A 88 -3.39 13.05 7.75
CA ARG A 88 -3.52 13.17 9.20
C ARG A 88 -2.48 12.35 9.97
N PHE A 89 -1.82 11.39 9.30
CA PHE A 89 -0.71 10.62 9.86
C PHE A 89 0.63 11.24 9.45
N PRO A 90 1.59 11.39 10.37
CA PRO A 90 2.85 12.06 10.07
C PRO A 90 3.76 11.27 9.12
N ASN A 91 3.65 9.94 9.17
CA ASN A 91 4.49 8.99 8.46
C ASN A 91 3.58 8.03 7.67
N ILE A 92 3.78 7.96 6.35
CA ILE A 92 2.94 7.22 5.42
C ILE A 92 3.81 6.24 4.63
N THR A 93 3.32 5.01 4.48
CA THR A 93 3.79 4.08 3.45
C THR A 93 2.95 4.29 2.21
N LEU A 94 3.57 4.72 1.12
CA LEU A 94 2.93 4.79 -0.19
C LEU A 94 2.99 3.42 -0.86
N ASP A 95 1.86 2.74 -0.95
CA ASP A 95 1.72 1.57 -1.81
C ASP A 95 1.12 2.00 -3.16
N THR A 96 1.89 1.79 -4.22
CA THR A 96 1.52 2.23 -5.56
C THR A 96 0.45 1.36 -6.21
N THR A 97 0.46 0.04 -6.01
CA THR A 97 -0.57 -0.83 -6.61
C THR A 97 -1.92 -0.63 -5.94
N HIS A 98 -1.95 -0.37 -4.63
CA HIS A 98 -3.17 -0.08 -3.90
C HIS A 98 -3.86 1.17 -4.46
N LEU A 99 -3.12 2.23 -4.80
CA LEU A 99 -3.67 3.39 -5.52
C LEU A 99 -4.20 3.01 -6.92
N GLY A 100 -3.47 2.16 -7.63
CA GLY A 100 -3.89 1.61 -8.93
C GLY A 100 -5.26 0.93 -8.89
N THR A 101 -5.55 0.17 -7.83
CA THR A 101 -6.87 -0.47 -7.66
C THR A 101 -8.04 0.53 -7.56
N TRP A 102 -7.76 1.75 -7.09
CA TRP A 102 -8.71 2.86 -7.03
C TRP A 102 -8.73 3.73 -8.30
N GLY A 103 -7.80 3.50 -9.24
CA GLY A 103 -7.60 4.34 -10.41
C GLY A 103 -6.97 5.70 -10.07
N LEU A 104 -6.18 5.77 -9.00
CA LEU A 104 -5.47 6.97 -8.57
C LEU A 104 -4.03 6.98 -9.10
N ASP A 105 -3.51 8.15 -9.45
CA ASP A 105 -2.13 8.32 -9.90
C ASP A 105 -1.19 8.37 -8.68
N PRO A 106 -0.21 7.45 -8.55
CA PRO A 106 0.78 7.49 -7.48
C PRO A 106 1.57 8.80 -7.40
N LEU A 107 1.83 9.47 -8.52
CA LEU A 107 2.51 10.76 -8.52
C LEU A 107 1.66 11.84 -7.86
N GLU A 108 0.36 11.90 -8.17
CA GLU A 108 -0.55 12.87 -7.54
C GLU A 108 -0.62 12.62 -6.03
N ALA A 109 -0.73 11.36 -5.61
CA ALA A 109 -0.73 11.00 -4.20
C ALA A 109 0.58 11.43 -3.51
N TYR A 110 1.72 11.14 -4.12
CA TYR A 110 3.02 11.56 -3.60
C TYR A 110 3.15 13.09 -3.47
N GLU A 111 2.71 13.85 -4.46
CA GLU A 111 2.73 15.32 -4.42
C GLU A 111 1.87 15.89 -3.29
N ARG A 112 0.71 15.28 -3.03
CA ARG A 112 -0.19 15.70 -1.94
C ARG A 112 0.30 15.28 -0.56
N TRP A 113 0.85 14.08 -0.44
CA TRP A 113 1.33 13.55 0.84
C TRP A 113 2.71 14.11 1.21
N GLY A 114 3.52 14.41 0.19
CA GLY A 114 4.79 15.11 0.28
C GLY A 114 5.77 14.44 1.25
N GLN A 115 6.35 15.27 2.13
CA GLN A 115 7.35 14.85 3.12
C GLN A 115 6.85 13.81 4.13
N ARG A 116 5.54 13.51 4.16
CA ARG A 116 4.96 12.45 4.99
C ARG A 116 5.21 11.06 4.46
N VAL A 117 5.52 10.91 3.16
CA VAL A 117 5.90 9.61 2.61
C VAL A 117 7.26 9.22 3.20
N LYS A 118 7.28 8.21 4.06
CA LYS A 118 8.48 7.72 4.76
C LYS A 118 8.89 6.32 4.34
N HIS A 119 8.04 5.64 3.59
CA HIS A 119 8.34 4.37 2.95
C HIS A 119 7.53 4.23 1.67
N VAL A 120 8.00 3.42 0.72
CA VAL A 120 7.25 3.09 -0.49
C VAL A 120 7.27 1.59 -0.72
N HIS A 121 6.07 1.02 -0.91
CA HIS A 121 5.87 -0.26 -1.56
C HIS A 121 5.63 -0.02 -3.04
N LEU A 122 6.64 -0.37 -3.84
CA LEU A 122 6.66 -0.10 -5.28
C LEU A 122 6.29 -1.36 -6.05
N SER A 123 5.15 -1.29 -6.71
CA SER A 123 4.68 -2.29 -7.66
C SER A 123 3.67 -1.70 -8.63
N ASN A 124 3.55 -2.31 -9.79
CA ASN A 124 2.62 -1.85 -10.81
C ASN A 124 1.27 -2.58 -10.70
N TYR A 125 0.29 -2.05 -11.41
CA TYR A 125 -1.07 -2.56 -11.48
C TYR A 125 -1.45 -2.70 -12.94
N ASN A 126 -2.07 -3.82 -13.34
CA ASN A 126 -2.56 -4.04 -14.70
C ASN A 126 -4.00 -4.60 -14.74
N GLY A 127 -4.69 -4.54 -13.60
CA GLY A 127 -5.90 -5.34 -13.33
C GLY A 127 -5.68 -6.25 -12.12
N ASP A 128 -4.47 -6.78 -12.01
CA ASP A 128 -3.95 -7.51 -10.85
C ASP A 128 -2.97 -6.65 -10.06
N GLU A 129 -2.94 -6.86 -8.74
CA GLU A 129 -2.07 -6.13 -7.82
C GLU A 129 -0.63 -6.66 -7.84
N HIS A 130 0.28 -5.86 -7.30
CA HIS A 130 1.67 -6.25 -6.98
C HIS A 130 2.43 -6.82 -8.19
N GLN A 131 2.24 -6.21 -9.37
CA GLN A 131 2.99 -6.55 -10.58
C GLN A 131 4.37 -5.89 -10.58
N ARG A 132 5.29 -6.42 -11.40
CA ARG A 132 6.63 -5.82 -11.53
C ARG A 132 6.55 -4.36 -11.98
N PRO A 133 7.46 -3.47 -11.55
CA PRO A 133 7.38 -2.04 -11.82
C PRO A 133 7.20 -1.67 -13.31
N GLU A 134 7.82 -2.42 -14.20
CA GLU A 134 7.75 -2.24 -15.66
C GLU A 134 6.51 -2.87 -16.31
N ASN A 135 5.70 -3.62 -15.56
CA ASN A 135 4.56 -4.38 -16.06
C ASN A 135 3.22 -3.86 -15.50
N GLY A 136 2.72 -2.79 -16.07
CA GLY A 136 1.37 -2.31 -15.78
C GLY A 136 1.10 -0.91 -16.32
N ILE A 137 0.09 -0.26 -15.77
CA ILE A 137 -0.43 1.02 -16.27
C ILE A 137 0.01 2.23 -15.44
N LEU A 138 0.64 2.02 -14.27
CA LEU A 138 1.12 3.09 -13.42
C LEU A 138 2.44 3.65 -13.96
N ARG A 139 2.56 4.98 -14.02
CA ARG A 139 3.75 5.71 -14.47
C ARG A 139 4.79 5.80 -13.33
N LEU A 140 5.28 4.63 -12.90
CA LEU A 140 6.18 4.52 -11.75
C LEU A 140 7.55 5.16 -12.02
N ASP A 141 8.00 5.18 -13.27
CA ASP A 141 9.16 5.95 -13.70
C ASP A 141 9.04 7.43 -13.35
N THR A 142 7.90 8.05 -13.68
CA THR A 142 7.65 9.47 -13.41
C THR A 142 7.60 9.76 -11.92
N LEU A 143 6.98 8.86 -11.13
CA LEU A 143 7.01 8.94 -9.66
C LEU A 143 8.44 8.89 -9.14
N LEU A 144 9.24 7.91 -9.57
CA LEU A 144 10.63 7.74 -9.11
C LEU A 144 11.51 8.94 -9.50
N SER A 145 11.38 9.46 -10.73
CA SER A 145 12.09 10.66 -11.16
C SER A 145 11.75 11.85 -10.27
N ARG A 146 10.45 12.04 -9.95
CA ARG A 146 10.02 13.13 -9.06
C ARG A 146 10.55 12.94 -7.64
N MET A 147 10.45 11.75 -7.08
CA MET A 147 10.99 11.44 -5.75
C MET A 147 12.50 11.72 -5.66
N ALA A 148 13.26 11.38 -6.70
CA ALA A 148 14.68 11.69 -6.77
C ALA A 148 14.94 13.19 -6.84
N ALA A 149 14.19 13.93 -7.66
CA ALA A 149 14.28 15.39 -7.75
C ALA A 149 13.95 16.10 -6.43
N ASP A 150 13.00 15.55 -5.67
CA ASP A 150 12.60 16.05 -4.34
C ASP A 150 13.57 15.61 -3.22
N GLY A 151 14.63 14.85 -3.55
CA GLY A 151 15.65 14.40 -2.59
C GLY A 151 15.14 13.34 -1.62
N TYR A 152 14.21 12.48 -2.04
CA TYR A 152 13.68 11.40 -1.20
C TYR A 152 14.78 10.48 -0.68
N ALA A 153 14.92 10.41 0.65
CA ALA A 153 16.03 9.73 1.31
C ALA A 153 15.62 8.46 2.09
N TYR A 154 14.35 8.04 1.99
CA TYR A 154 13.86 6.84 2.68
C TYR A 154 13.86 5.61 1.76
N SER A 155 13.55 4.44 2.31
CA SER A 155 13.58 3.18 1.57
C SER A 155 12.38 3.02 0.64
N ILE A 156 12.65 2.44 -0.54
CA ILE A 156 11.67 1.95 -1.50
C ILE A 156 11.86 0.44 -1.61
N SER A 157 10.81 -0.33 -1.37
CA SER A 157 10.81 -1.79 -1.46
C SER A 157 10.00 -2.23 -2.67
N LEU A 158 10.44 -3.27 -3.38
CA LEU A 158 9.59 -3.95 -4.35
C LEU A 158 8.66 -4.90 -3.60
N GLU A 159 7.34 -4.68 -3.67
CA GLU A 159 6.34 -5.57 -3.08
C GLU A 159 5.55 -6.26 -4.20
N LEU A 160 5.90 -7.52 -4.48
CA LEU A 160 5.44 -8.23 -5.67
C LEU A 160 4.69 -9.50 -5.29
N HIS A 161 3.61 -9.80 -6.03
CA HIS A 161 3.00 -11.11 -5.93
C HIS A 161 3.96 -12.18 -6.48
N PRO A 162 4.02 -13.38 -5.86
CA PRO A 162 4.88 -14.46 -6.34
C PRO A 162 4.65 -14.80 -7.83
N GLY A 163 3.41 -14.70 -8.31
CA GLY A 163 3.09 -14.91 -9.73
C GLY A 163 3.75 -13.91 -10.67
N ALA A 164 3.91 -12.65 -10.26
CA ALA A 164 4.62 -11.63 -11.03
C ALA A 164 6.14 -11.92 -11.14
N LEU A 165 6.65 -12.81 -10.29
CA LEU A 165 8.02 -13.32 -10.32
C LEU A 165 8.12 -14.73 -10.91
N GLU A 166 7.05 -15.24 -11.54
CA GLU A 166 7.00 -16.59 -12.09
C GLU A 166 7.34 -17.65 -11.02
N ALA A 167 6.84 -17.48 -9.79
CA ALA A 167 7.12 -18.40 -8.69
C ALA A 167 6.88 -19.86 -9.07
N GLY A 168 7.88 -20.71 -8.79
CA GLY A 168 7.97 -22.08 -9.29
C GLY A 168 8.97 -22.26 -10.45
N ALA A 169 9.39 -21.17 -11.09
CA ALA A 169 10.55 -21.16 -11.97
C ALA A 169 11.88 -21.30 -11.19
N SER A 170 12.99 -21.41 -11.92
CA SER A 170 14.34 -21.46 -11.32
C SER A 170 14.71 -20.17 -10.60
N ASP A 171 15.53 -20.26 -9.55
CA ASP A 171 16.07 -19.09 -8.84
C ASP A 171 16.76 -18.10 -9.80
N SER A 172 17.47 -18.60 -10.81
CA SER A 172 18.09 -17.76 -11.83
C SER A 172 17.08 -16.90 -12.59
N ARG A 173 15.88 -17.45 -12.87
CA ARG A 173 14.81 -16.71 -13.54
C ARG A 173 14.23 -15.63 -12.63
N ILE A 174 13.98 -15.95 -11.38
CA ILE A 174 13.49 -14.97 -10.39
C ILE A 174 14.50 -13.82 -10.23
N VAL A 175 15.79 -14.14 -10.12
CA VAL A 175 16.86 -13.13 -10.02
C VAL A 175 16.96 -12.28 -11.30
N GLU A 176 16.81 -12.87 -12.48
CA GLU A 176 16.76 -12.13 -13.75
C GLU A 176 15.61 -11.12 -13.76
N LEU A 177 14.40 -11.54 -13.38
CA LEU A 177 13.22 -10.67 -13.31
C LEU A 177 13.44 -9.52 -12.31
N LEU A 178 13.97 -9.80 -11.13
CA LEU A 178 14.28 -8.78 -10.12
C LEU A 178 15.36 -7.80 -10.60
N ARG A 179 16.37 -8.27 -11.34
CA ARG A 179 17.36 -7.40 -11.98
C ARG A 179 16.72 -6.47 -13.01
N GLY A 180 15.76 -6.98 -13.79
CA GLY A 180 14.95 -6.19 -14.72
C GLY A 180 14.18 -5.07 -14.01
N SER A 181 13.45 -5.40 -12.95
CA SER A 181 12.73 -4.44 -12.12
C SER A 181 13.65 -3.36 -11.53
N LEU A 182 14.81 -3.78 -10.99
CA LEU A 182 15.80 -2.86 -10.43
C LEU A 182 16.39 -1.93 -11.51
N TYR A 183 16.67 -2.46 -12.71
CA TYR A 183 17.15 -1.67 -13.83
C TYR A 183 16.12 -0.62 -14.27
N TYR A 184 14.84 -1.00 -14.38
CA TYR A 184 13.75 -0.06 -14.67
C TYR A 184 13.73 1.09 -13.66
N CYS A 185 13.79 0.78 -12.36
CA CYS A 185 13.75 1.78 -11.30
C CYS A 185 14.96 2.72 -11.33
N ARG A 186 16.18 2.17 -11.55
CA ARG A 186 17.41 2.97 -11.61
C ARG A 186 17.49 3.87 -12.83
N ARG A 187 16.95 3.44 -13.97
CA ARG A 187 16.89 4.27 -15.18
C ARG A 187 15.98 5.49 -14.99
N ALA A 188 14.96 5.40 -14.15
CA ALA A 188 14.06 6.52 -13.89
C ALA A 188 14.72 7.67 -13.09
N VAL A 189 15.84 7.41 -12.43
CA VAL A 189 16.54 8.40 -11.58
C VAL A 189 17.90 8.83 -12.15
N ALA A 190 18.28 8.31 -13.31
CA ALA A 190 19.53 8.63 -14.02
C ALA A 190 19.30 9.77 -15.01
#